data_AF-A0A1H3ZYB8-F1
#
_entry.id   AF-A0A1H3ZYB8-F1
#
_cell.length_a   1.000
_cell.length_b   1.000
_cell.length_c   1.000
_cell.angle_alpha   90.00
_cell.angle_beta   90.00
_cell.angle_gamma   90.00
#
_symmetry.space_group_name_H-M   'P 1'
#
loop_
_entity.id
_entity.type
_entity.pdbx_description
1 polymer ?
#
loop_
_entity_poly.entity_id
_entity_poly.type
_entity_poly.pdbx_seq_one_letter_code
_entity_poly.pdbx_strand_id
1 'polypeptide(L)'
;MQTEDITFKIIGRDAKKLNEFQKLHDGCLEGLAGDRFSYSFSPTSLGMAITVSCSCGQKLFLGNFMDHDEKEVDMSKYGPLSQTDIENKKFEEDAFRILQMESPRICMIASARKQTFDMIYFFAVGVACNADPRISKSILYIYSLDKYHHQTNNYTGSERENIELFFRHFKQKIRDEIKKYDCDNEALLEKLYS
;
A
#
# COMPACT_ATOMS: atom_id res chain seq x y z
N MET A 1 -17.55 -40.88 -17.36
CA MET A 1 -16.67 -40.30 -16.33
C MET A 1 -17.52 -39.35 -15.51
N GLN A 2 -17.80 -39.71 -14.25
CA GLN A 2 -18.36 -38.75 -13.30
C GLN A 2 -17.21 -37.79 -12.95
N THR A 3 -17.34 -36.52 -13.30
CA THR A 3 -16.50 -35.47 -12.74
C THR A 3 -16.89 -35.35 -11.28
N GLU A 4 -16.06 -35.87 -10.39
CA GLU A 4 -16.18 -35.58 -8.97
C GLU A 4 -15.98 -34.08 -8.78
N ASP A 5 -17.01 -33.39 -8.30
CA ASP A 5 -16.92 -31.98 -7.94
C ASP A 5 -15.89 -31.85 -6.80
N ILE A 6 -14.71 -31.32 -7.13
CA ILE A 6 -13.65 -31.02 -6.16
C ILE A 6 -14.18 -29.91 -5.25
N THR A 7 -14.76 -30.30 -4.13
CA THR A 7 -15.31 -29.38 -3.14
C THR A 7 -14.23 -29.06 -2.11
N PHE A 8 -13.68 -27.84 -2.16
CA PHE A 8 -12.81 -27.36 -1.12
C PHE A 8 -13.63 -26.97 0.13
N LYS A 9 -13.33 -27.57 1.28
CA LYS A 9 -13.99 -27.25 2.56
C LYS A 9 -12.96 -26.72 3.56
N ILE A 10 -13.22 -25.53 4.10
CA ILE A 10 -12.47 -24.98 5.24
C ILE A 10 -12.96 -25.70 6.49
N ILE A 11 -12.13 -26.56 7.06
CA ILE A 11 -12.48 -27.40 8.24
C ILE A 11 -11.41 -27.29 9.33
N GLY A 12 -11.74 -27.75 10.55
CA GLY A 12 -10.78 -27.86 11.64
C GLY A 12 -10.20 -26.51 12.09
N ARG A 13 -8.87 -26.41 12.12
CA ARG A 13 -8.14 -25.22 12.62
C ARG A 13 -8.37 -23.98 11.75
N ASP A 14 -8.45 -24.15 10.43
CA ASP A 14 -8.69 -23.03 9.51
C ASP A 14 -10.12 -22.49 9.61
N ALA A 15 -11.09 -23.35 9.97
CA ALA A 15 -12.44 -22.89 10.31
C ALA A 15 -12.47 -22.07 11.60
N LYS A 16 -11.64 -22.41 12.60
CA LYS A 16 -11.48 -21.60 13.82
C LYS A 16 -10.84 -20.24 13.51
N LYS A 17 -9.75 -20.22 12.74
CA LYS A 17 -9.08 -18.97 12.30
C LYS A 17 -10.05 -18.07 11.53
N LEU A 18 -10.82 -18.64 10.60
CA LEU A 18 -11.83 -17.89 9.84
C LEU A 18 -12.91 -17.33 10.77
N ASN A 19 -13.44 -18.13 11.69
CA ASN A 19 -14.45 -17.66 12.64
C ASN A 19 -13.92 -16.56 13.58
N GLU A 20 -12.67 -16.66 14.04
CA GLU A 20 -12.03 -15.65 14.88
C GLU A 20 -11.77 -14.37 14.10
N PHE A 21 -11.26 -14.47 12.87
CA PHE A 21 -11.10 -13.34 11.96
C PHE A 21 -12.44 -12.66 11.67
N GLN A 22 -13.51 -13.42 11.41
CA GLN A 22 -14.85 -12.88 11.20
C GLN A 22 -15.36 -12.12 12.44
N LYS A 23 -15.14 -12.66 13.64
CA LYS A 23 -15.51 -11.99 14.91
C LYS A 23 -14.72 -10.72 15.15
N LEU A 24 -13.41 -10.73 14.89
CA LEU A 24 -12.53 -9.57 15.03
C LEU A 24 -12.94 -8.43 14.09
N HIS A 25 -13.52 -8.78 12.94
CA HIS A 25 -13.96 -7.85 11.90
C HIS A 25 -15.48 -7.64 11.85
N ASP A 26 -16.21 -8.00 12.90
CA ASP A 26 -17.68 -7.92 12.88
C ASP A 26 -18.19 -6.47 12.77
N GLY A 27 -17.39 -5.51 13.26
CA GLY A 27 -17.66 -4.07 13.17
C GLY A 27 -17.10 -3.37 11.92
N CYS A 28 -16.44 -4.10 11.00
CA CYS A 28 -15.92 -3.50 9.78
C CYS A 28 -17.04 -3.20 8.77
N LEU A 29 -16.93 -2.07 8.07
CA LEU A 29 -17.87 -1.66 7.03
C LEU A 29 -17.90 -2.68 5.87
N GLU A 30 -19.03 -2.80 5.18
CA GLU A 30 -19.12 -3.63 3.97
C GLU A 30 -18.30 -3.01 2.82
N GLY A 31 -17.69 -3.86 1.98
CA GLY A 31 -16.94 -3.40 0.82
C GLY A 31 -17.87 -2.83 -0.27
N LEU A 32 -17.28 -2.28 -1.35
CA LEU A 32 -18.03 -1.68 -2.47
C LEU A 32 -19.03 -2.64 -3.15
N ALA A 33 -18.84 -3.95 -3.02
CA ALA A 33 -19.72 -4.99 -3.57
C ALA A 33 -20.80 -5.47 -2.57
N GLY A 34 -20.90 -4.89 -1.37
CA GLY A 34 -21.81 -5.33 -0.31
C GLY A 34 -21.29 -6.51 0.52
N ASP A 35 -20.27 -7.21 0.05
CA ASP A 35 -19.62 -8.28 0.82
C ASP A 35 -18.60 -7.70 1.81
N ARG A 36 -18.65 -8.17 3.06
CA ARG A 36 -17.69 -7.80 4.12
C ARG A 36 -16.30 -8.42 3.91
N PHE A 37 -16.27 -9.60 3.30
CA PHE A 37 -15.04 -10.36 3.03
C PHE A 37 -14.98 -10.76 1.57
N SER A 38 -13.81 -10.59 0.94
CA SER A 38 -13.52 -11.13 -0.38
C SER A 38 -12.59 -12.34 -0.26
N TYR A 39 -12.86 -13.38 -1.05
CA TYR A 39 -12.09 -14.60 -1.06
C TYR A 39 -11.32 -14.67 -2.39
N SER A 40 -10.00 -14.77 -2.31
CA SER A 40 -9.17 -15.05 -3.48
C SER A 40 -8.57 -16.44 -3.39
N PHE A 41 -8.68 -17.17 -4.50
CA PHE A 41 -8.16 -18.52 -4.66
C PHE A 41 -7.02 -18.46 -5.68
N SER A 42 -5.83 -18.80 -5.25
CA SER A 42 -4.65 -18.79 -6.12
C SER A 42 -4.05 -20.19 -6.19
N PRO A 43 -4.10 -20.86 -7.36
CA PRO A 43 -3.42 -22.13 -7.53
C PRO A 43 -1.91 -21.92 -7.47
N THR A 44 -1.23 -22.81 -6.75
CA THR A 44 0.23 -22.83 -6.63
C THR A 44 0.73 -24.23 -6.99
N SER A 45 2.04 -24.39 -7.18
CA SER A 45 2.65 -25.71 -7.43
C SER A 45 2.46 -26.71 -6.28
N LEU A 46 2.07 -26.25 -5.09
CA LEU A 46 1.93 -27.05 -3.87
C LEU A 46 0.47 -27.21 -3.40
N GLY A 47 -0.51 -26.62 -4.10
CA GLY A 47 -1.91 -26.62 -3.69
C GLY A 47 -2.64 -25.31 -3.98
N MET A 48 -3.75 -25.05 -3.28
CA MET A 48 -4.57 -23.84 -3.42
C MET A 48 -4.33 -22.91 -2.23
N ALA A 49 -3.83 -21.70 -2.47
CA ALA A 49 -3.77 -20.65 -1.45
C ALA A 49 -5.12 -19.93 -1.37
N ILE A 50 -5.69 -19.82 -0.18
CA ILE A 50 -6.93 -19.10 0.04
C ILE A 50 -6.62 -17.87 0.88
N THR A 51 -6.99 -16.70 0.37
CA THR A 51 -6.86 -15.45 1.12
C THR A 51 -8.24 -14.86 1.32
N VAL A 52 -8.59 -14.59 2.57
CA VAL A 52 -9.80 -13.89 2.97
C VAL A 52 -9.41 -12.45 3.29
N SER A 53 -9.86 -11.50 2.49
CA SER A 53 -9.57 -10.09 2.69
C SER A 53 -10.79 -9.40 3.28
N CYS A 54 -10.63 -8.68 4.38
CA CYS A 54 -11.64 -7.78 4.90
C CYS A 54 -11.57 -6.43 4.17
N SER A 55 -12.69 -5.71 4.12
CA SER A 55 -12.78 -4.33 3.62
C SER A 55 -11.82 -3.35 4.31
N CYS A 56 -11.42 -3.62 5.55
CA CYS A 56 -10.42 -2.82 6.27
C CYS A 56 -8.97 -3.03 5.77
N GLY A 57 -8.78 -3.91 4.78
CA GLY A 57 -7.48 -4.19 4.17
C GLY A 57 -6.68 -5.30 4.86
N GLN A 58 -7.17 -5.87 5.97
CA GLN A 58 -6.55 -7.05 6.57
C GLN A 58 -6.85 -8.31 5.79
N LYS A 59 -5.88 -9.22 5.76
CA LYS A 59 -5.93 -10.47 5.01
C LYS A 59 -5.63 -11.63 5.94
N LEU A 60 -6.50 -12.64 5.92
CA LEU A 60 -6.29 -13.93 6.54
C LEU A 60 -5.91 -14.93 5.44
N PHE A 61 -4.76 -15.57 5.61
CA PHE A 61 -4.36 -16.68 4.76
C PHE A 61 -4.85 -17.99 5.36
N LEU A 62 -5.59 -18.76 4.57
CA LEU A 62 -6.14 -20.07 4.91
C LEU A 62 -5.51 -21.14 4.01
N GLY A 63 -5.23 -22.31 4.59
CA GLY A 63 -4.53 -23.41 3.95
C GLY A 63 -3.07 -23.51 4.38
N ASN A 64 -2.75 -24.57 5.10
CA ASN A 64 -1.37 -25.01 5.31
C ASN A 64 -0.90 -25.75 4.05
N PHE A 65 0.13 -25.24 3.40
CA PHE A 65 0.96 -26.04 2.51
C PHE A 65 1.67 -27.13 3.33
N MET A 66 1.79 -28.33 2.76
CA MET A 66 2.28 -29.56 3.42
C MET A 66 3.54 -29.36 4.29
N ASP A 67 3.49 -29.98 5.48
CA ASP A 67 4.61 -30.43 6.34
C ASP A 67 5.71 -29.43 6.73
N HIS A 68 5.37 -28.32 7.38
CA HIS A 68 6.34 -27.67 8.27
C HIS A 68 5.75 -27.29 9.63
N ASP A 69 6.57 -27.59 10.66
CA ASP A 69 6.32 -27.37 12.07
C ASP A 69 5.65 -26.02 12.34
N GLU A 70 4.58 -26.13 13.11
CA GLU A 70 3.71 -25.06 13.57
C GLU A 70 4.53 -24.00 14.32
N LYS A 71 4.91 -22.92 13.64
CA LYS A 71 5.06 -21.65 14.36
C LYS A 71 3.65 -21.16 14.64
N GLU A 72 3.29 -21.07 15.92
CA GLU A 72 2.06 -20.41 16.36
C GLU A 72 1.94 -19.07 15.63
N VAL A 73 0.90 -18.97 14.79
CA VAL A 73 0.58 -17.72 14.13
C VAL A 73 0.09 -16.78 15.23
N ASP A 74 0.86 -15.73 15.49
CA ASP A 74 0.52 -14.73 16.50
C ASP A 74 -0.76 -13.99 16.07
N MET A 75 -1.88 -14.41 16.65
CA MET A 75 -3.21 -13.86 16.37
C MET A 75 -3.32 -12.38 16.75
N SER A 76 -2.39 -11.84 17.56
CA SER A 76 -2.34 -10.40 17.87
C SER A 76 -2.04 -9.53 16.64
N LYS A 77 -1.41 -10.11 15.60
CA LYS A 77 -1.16 -9.44 14.31
C LYS A 77 -2.39 -9.34 13.41
N TYR A 78 -3.48 -10.04 13.75
CA TYR A 78 -4.72 -10.09 12.98
C TYR A 78 -5.90 -9.46 13.73
N GLY A 79 -5.63 -8.73 14.83
CA GLY A 79 -6.64 -7.90 15.47
C GLY A 79 -7.05 -6.72 14.57
N PRO A 80 -8.25 -6.14 14.74
CA PRO A 80 -8.70 -5.01 13.93
C PRO A 80 -7.65 -3.88 13.96
N LEU A 81 -7.32 -3.34 12.78
CA LEU A 81 -6.36 -2.24 12.64
C LEU A 81 -6.77 -1.09 13.54
N SER A 82 -5.82 -0.52 14.27
CA SER A 82 -6.05 0.75 14.95
C SER A 82 -6.28 1.85 13.90
N GLN A 83 -6.92 2.94 14.31
CA GLN A 83 -7.11 4.10 13.44
C GLN A 83 -5.75 4.60 12.90
N THR A 84 -4.70 4.54 13.71
CA THR A 84 -3.34 4.90 13.32
C THR A 84 -2.76 3.96 12.25
N ASP A 85 -3.04 2.67 12.32
CA ASP A 85 -2.60 1.71 11.29
C ASP A 85 -3.30 1.95 9.95
N ILE A 86 -4.60 2.28 9.98
CA ILE A 86 -5.36 2.65 8.78
C ILE A 86 -4.78 3.92 8.16
N GLU A 87 -4.47 4.93 8.97
CA GLU A 87 -3.84 6.17 8.53
C GLU A 87 -2.44 5.93 7.96
N ASN A 88 -1.62 5.08 8.58
CA ASN A 88 -0.32 4.67 8.08
C ASN A 88 -0.42 3.97 6.72
N LYS A 89 -1.33 3.00 6.58
CA LYS A 89 -1.57 2.32 5.30
C LYS A 89 -2.00 3.28 4.19
N LYS A 90 -2.92 4.20 4.49
CA LYS A 90 -3.34 5.22 3.51
C LYS A 90 -2.17 6.12 3.10
N PHE A 91 -1.37 6.56 4.06
CA PHE A 91 -0.16 7.33 3.80
C PHE A 91 0.84 6.56 2.92
N GLU A 92 1.07 5.28 3.21
CA GLU A 92 1.97 4.43 2.42
C GLU A 92 1.48 4.23 0.99
N GLU A 93 0.18 4.01 0.79
CA GLU A 93 -0.43 3.87 -0.54
C GLU A 93 -0.28 5.15 -1.36
N ASP A 94 -0.57 6.31 -0.76
CA ASP A 94 -0.45 7.60 -1.44
C ASP A 94 1.02 7.93 -1.76
N ALA A 95 1.95 7.62 -0.85
CA ALA A 95 3.39 7.75 -1.09
C ALA A 95 3.85 6.85 -2.25
N PHE A 96 3.40 5.59 -2.26
CA PHE A 96 3.75 4.64 -3.30
C PHE A 96 3.24 5.06 -4.67
N ARG A 97 2.00 5.57 -4.78
CA ARG A 97 1.45 6.11 -6.03
C ARG A 97 2.30 7.23 -6.63
N ILE A 98 2.80 8.13 -5.79
CA ILE A 98 3.71 9.20 -6.25
C ILE A 98 5.04 8.60 -6.71
N LEU A 99 5.63 7.67 -5.95
CA LEU A 99 6.90 7.03 -6.32
C LEU A 99 6.81 6.21 -7.62
N GLN A 100 5.66 5.64 -7.95
CA GLN A 100 5.46 4.94 -9.23
C GLN A 100 5.68 5.86 -10.45
N MET A 101 5.45 7.16 -10.29
CA MET A 101 5.67 8.15 -11.35
C MET A 101 7.15 8.41 -11.63
N GLU A 102 8.08 7.89 -10.83
CA GLU A 102 9.52 7.93 -11.11
C GLU A 102 9.85 7.09 -12.36
N SER A 103 9.11 6.00 -12.59
CA SER A 103 9.25 5.18 -13.78
C SER A 103 8.66 5.87 -15.01
N PRO A 104 9.48 6.21 -16.04
CA PRO A 104 8.97 6.84 -17.26
C PRO A 104 7.95 5.96 -17.99
N ARG A 105 8.10 4.63 -17.88
CA ARG A 105 7.18 3.66 -18.47
C ARG A 105 5.80 3.73 -17.83
N ILE A 106 5.74 3.78 -16.48
CA ILE A 106 4.46 3.88 -15.77
C ILE A 106 3.80 5.23 -16.06
N CYS A 107 4.56 6.32 -15.99
CA CYS A 107 4.06 7.64 -16.33
C CYS A 107 3.46 7.69 -17.75
N MET A 108 4.14 7.07 -18.73
CA MET A 108 3.65 7.02 -20.12
C MET A 108 2.38 6.20 -20.27
N ILE A 109 2.24 5.08 -19.55
CA ILE A 109 1.00 4.28 -19.55
C ILE A 109 -0.17 5.09 -18.99
N ALA A 110 0.06 5.84 -17.91
CA ALA A 110 -0.98 6.63 -17.26
C ALA A 110 -1.40 7.88 -18.06
N SER A 111 -0.44 8.58 -18.69
CA SER A 111 -0.70 9.87 -19.34
C SER A 111 -0.74 9.84 -20.87
N ALA A 112 -0.37 8.72 -21.49
CA ALA A 112 -0.13 8.59 -22.94
C ALA A 112 0.87 9.62 -23.50
N ARG A 113 1.74 10.18 -22.66
CA ARG A 113 2.72 11.21 -23.01
C ARG A 113 4.09 10.88 -22.41
N LYS A 114 5.14 11.51 -22.97
CA LYS A 114 6.47 11.46 -22.36
C LYS A 114 6.41 12.09 -20.96
N GLN A 115 7.05 11.45 -20.00
CA GLN A 115 7.19 11.96 -18.63
C GLN A 115 7.87 13.33 -18.66
N THR A 116 7.27 14.28 -17.94
CA THR A 116 7.85 15.60 -17.67
C THR A 116 7.81 15.93 -16.19
N PHE A 117 8.62 16.89 -15.75
CA PHE A 117 8.61 17.36 -14.36
C PHE A 117 7.23 17.87 -13.96
N ASP A 118 6.60 18.71 -14.78
CA ASP A 118 5.26 19.25 -14.50
C ASP A 118 4.21 18.16 -14.30
N MET A 119 4.26 17.08 -15.09
CA MET A 119 3.33 15.96 -14.91
C MET A 119 3.49 15.29 -13.55
N ILE A 120 4.72 15.01 -13.14
CA ILE A 120 5.03 14.40 -11.84
C ILE A 120 4.59 15.35 -10.72
N TYR A 121 4.95 16.63 -10.83
CA TYR A 121 4.65 17.63 -9.83
C TYR A 121 3.15 17.83 -9.63
N PHE A 122 2.39 18.07 -10.70
CA PHE A 122 0.95 18.26 -10.60
C PHE A 122 0.22 17.00 -10.15
N PHE A 123 0.71 15.81 -10.54
CA PHE A 123 0.18 14.56 -10.01
C PHE A 123 0.38 14.46 -8.49
N ALA A 124 1.60 14.71 -8.01
CA ALA A 124 1.91 14.65 -6.59
C ALA A 124 1.10 15.68 -5.77
N VAL A 125 0.98 16.92 -6.26
CA VAL A 125 0.15 17.95 -5.63
C VAL A 125 -1.33 17.53 -5.63
N GLY A 126 -1.82 16.95 -6.73
CA GLY A 126 -3.19 16.45 -6.83
C GLY A 126 -3.49 15.33 -5.83
N VAL A 127 -2.55 14.41 -5.61
CA VAL A 127 -2.63 13.40 -4.55
C VAL A 127 -2.67 14.10 -3.18
N ALA A 128 -1.73 15.02 -2.92
CA ALA A 128 -1.61 15.72 -1.63
C ALA A 128 -2.85 16.53 -1.21
N CYS A 129 -3.65 17.01 -2.17
CA CYS A 129 -4.89 17.73 -1.87
C CYS A 129 -5.93 16.88 -1.11
N ASN A 130 -5.93 15.56 -1.32
CA ASN A 130 -6.93 14.64 -0.74
C ASN A 130 -6.31 13.55 0.15
N ALA A 131 -4.98 13.53 0.23
CA ALA A 131 -4.20 12.55 0.98
C ALA A 131 -3.99 12.95 2.44
N ASP A 132 -3.31 12.06 3.16
CA ASP A 132 -2.79 12.33 4.50
C ASP A 132 -1.92 13.60 4.54
N PRO A 133 -2.04 14.49 5.55
CA PRO A 133 -1.22 15.70 5.67
C PRO A 133 0.30 15.47 5.67
N ARG A 134 0.77 14.26 5.97
CA ARG A 134 2.19 13.87 5.86
C ARG A 134 2.66 13.88 4.41
N ILE A 135 1.79 13.59 3.44
CA ILE A 135 2.11 13.64 2.01
C ILE A 135 2.37 15.07 1.56
N SER A 136 1.48 16.01 1.90
CA SER A 136 1.65 17.42 1.52
C SER A 136 2.93 18.02 2.11
N LYS A 137 3.27 17.66 3.35
CA LYS A 137 4.53 18.05 4.01
C LYS A 137 5.78 17.41 3.39
N SER A 138 5.61 16.32 2.64
CA SER A 138 6.71 15.61 1.96
C SER A 138 7.00 16.15 0.57
N ILE A 139 6.11 16.98 0.00
CA ILE A 139 6.29 17.59 -1.31
C ILE A 139 7.15 18.85 -1.19
N LEU A 140 8.21 18.91 -2.00
CA LEU A 140 8.95 20.14 -2.22
C LEU A 140 8.17 21.00 -3.23
N TYR A 141 7.43 21.99 -2.74
CA TYR A 141 6.67 22.91 -3.58
C TYR A 141 7.58 23.75 -4.48
N ILE A 142 7.09 24.14 -5.67
CA ILE A 142 7.88 24.95 -6.63
C ILE A 142 8.38 26.24 -5.97
N TYR A 143 7.51 26.87 -5.20
CA TYR A 143 7.85 28.05 -4.44
C TYR A 143 7.78 27.75 -2.95
N SER A 144 8.80 28.17 -2.22
CA SER A 144 8.82 28.16 -0.76
C SER A 144 9.32 29.48 -0.23
N LEU A 145 8.95 29.81 1.01
CA LEU A 145 9.47 30.99 1.69
C LEU A 145 10.77 30.62 2.38
N ASP A 146 11.81 31.43 2.17
CA ASP A 146 13.03 31.33 2.97
C ASP A 146 12.79 31.83 4.40
N LYS A 147 13.83 31.75 5.24
CA LYS A 147 13.79 32.22 6.63
C LYS A 147 13.49 33.72 6.80
N TYR A 148 13.54 34.49 5.71
CA TYR A 148 13.26 35.92 5.66
C TYR A 148 11.97 36.24 4.89
N HIS A 149 11.14 35.23 4.59
CA HIS A 149 9.89 35.35 3.82
C HIS A 149 10.08 35.79 2.36
N HIS A 150 11.27 35.61 1.79
CA HIS A 150 11.45 35.74 0.35
C HIS A 150 11.04 34.46 -0.36
N GLN A 151 10.31 34.63 -1.46
CA GLN A 151 9.94 33.52 -2.32
C GLN A 151 11.18 32.98 -3.04
N THR A 152 11.44 31.70 -2.87
CA THR A 152 12.52 30.96 -3.54
C THR A 152 11.91 29.93 -4.48
N ASN A 153 12.37 29.91 -5.74
CA ASN A 153 12.07 28.83 -6.67
C ASN A 153 12.98 27.64 -6.39
N ASN A 154 12.41 26.50 -6.02
CA ASN A 154 13.13 25.28 -5.67
C ASN A 154 13.60 24.48 -6.91
N TYR A 155 13.08 24.79 -8.10
CA TYR A 155 13.37 24.06 -9.34
C TYR A 155 13.87 25.01 -10.41
N THR A 156 15.19 25.10 -10.53
CA THR A 156 15.89 25.95 -11.52
C THR A 156 16.73 25.15 -12.50
N GLY A 157 16.72 23.82 -12.40
CA GLY A 157 17.48 22.93 -13.27
C GLY A 157 16.74 22.54 -14.54
N SER A 158 17.35 21.66 -15.32
CA SER A 158 16.72 20.94 -16.41
C SER A 158 15.59 20.02 -15.94
N GLU A 159 14.73 19.58 -16.86
CA GLU A 159 13.68 18.58 -16.62
C GLU A 159 14.18 17.39 -15.79
N ARG A 160 15.33 16.82 -16.17
CA ARG A 160 15.92 15.67 -15.48
C ARG A 160 16.36 16.04 -14.06
N GLU A 161 17.06 17.15 -13.88
CA GLU A 161 17.55 17.60 -12.57
C GLU A 161 16.39 17.91 -11.62
N ASN A 162 15.30 18.49 -12.12
CA ASN A 162 14.12 18.80 -11.31
C ASN A 162 13.36 17.52 -10.89
N ILE A 163 13.25 16.53 -11.78
CA ILE A 163 12.68 15.21 -11.45
C ILE A 163 13.53 14.51 -10.39
N GLU A 164 14.85 14.45 -10.58
CA GLU A 164 15.78 13.83 -9.62
C GLU A 164 15.73 14.54 -8.26
N LEU A 165 15.68 15.88 -8.25
CA LEU A 165 15.56 16.68 -7.03
C LEU A 165 14.25 16.39 -6.29
N PHE A 166 13.12 16.36 -7.01
CA PHE A 166 11.81 16.07 -6.45
C PHE A 166 11.80 14.69 -5.77
N PHE A 167 12.18 13.63 -6.48
CA PHE A 167 12.14 12.28 -5.92
C PHE A 167 13.15 12.08 -4.80
N ARG A 168 14.34 12.68 -4.88
CA ARG A 168 15.31 12.63 -3.79
C ARG A 168 14.76 13.27 -2.51
N HIS A 169 14.14 14.45 -2.63
CA HIS A 169 13.52 15.12 -1.48
C HIS A 169 12.35 14.30 -0.93
N PHE A 170 11.44 13.87 -1.81
CA PHE A 170 10.24 13.13 -1.43
C PHE A 170 10.59 11.80 -0.75
N LYS A 171 11.47 10.98 -1.36
CA LYS A 171 11.97 9.72 -0.75
C LYS A 171 12.56 9.96 0.63
N GLN A 172 13.36 11.02 0.82
CA GLN A 172 13.94 11.33 2.12
C GLN A 172 12.85 11.63 3.16
N LYS A 173 11.86 12.46 2.82
CA LYS A 173 10.75 12.78 3.73
C LYS A 173 9.89 11.58 4.08
N ILE A 174 9.59 10.72 3.10
CA ILE A 174 8.86 9.47 3.37
C ILE A 174 9.68 8.56 4.29
N ARG A 175 10.99 8.39 4.05
CA ARG A 175 11.88 7.62 4.94
C ARG A 175 11.86 8.14 6.38
N ASP A 176 11.83 9.46 6.58
CA ASP A 176 11.79 10.06 7.91
C ASP A 176 10.42 9.86 8.61
N GLU A 177 9.32 9.80 7.85
CA GLU A 177 7.99 9.49 8.38
C GLU A 177 7.83 8.01 8.72
N ILE A 178 8.24 7.09 7.84
CA ILE A 178 8.09 5.64 8.10
C ILE A 178 8.93 5.17 9.29
N LYS A 179 10.06 5.81 9.61
CA LYS A 179 10.88 5.47 10.79
C LYS A 179 10.16 5.68 12.12
N LYS A 180 9.03 6.38 12.13
CA LYS A 180 8.25 6.64 13.34
C LYS A 180 7.34 5.47 13.72
N TYR A 181 7.18 4.48 12.86
CA TYR A 181 6.34 3.30 13.08
C TYR A 181 6.94 2.06 12.37
N ASP A 182 6.36 0.89 12.62
CA ASP A 182 6.81 -0.35 11.99
C ASP A 182 6.09 -0.55 10.65
N CYS A 183 6.73 -0.13 9.56
CA CYS A 183 6.18 -0.19 8.21
C CYS A 183 6.48 -1.57 7.58
N ASP A 184 5.45 -2.35 7.26
CA ASP A 184 5.54 -3.69 6.69
C ASP A 184 5.28 -3.74 5.17
N ASN A 185 5.11 -2.58 4.53
CA ASN A 185 4.81 -2.46 3.11
C ASN A 185 6.05 -2.68 2.24
N GLU A 186 6.32 -3.93 1.89
CA GLU A 186 7.49 -4.35 1.11
C GLU A 186 7.62 -3.60 -0.23
N ALA A 187 6.50 -3.36 -0.93
CA ALA A 187 6.52 -2.69 -2.24
C ALA A 187 6.98 -1.22 -2.13
N LEU A 188 6.53 -0.52 -1.07
CA LEU A 188 6.98 0.84 -0.78
C LEU A 188 8.45 0.85 -0.37
N LEU A 189 8.86 -0.06 0.52
CA LEU A 189 10.24 -0.17 1.00
C LEU A 189 11.20 -0.44 -0.16
N GLU A 190 10.86 -1.35 -1.07
CA GLU A 190 11.67 -1.63 -2.26
C GLU A 190 11.91 -0.35 -3.08
N LYS A 191 10.87 0.46 -3.32
CA LYS A 191 10.99 1.72 -4.10
C LYS A 191 11.70 2.84 -3.35
N LEU A 192 11.65 2.83 -2.03
CA LEU A 192 12.37 3.80 -1.22
C LEU A 192 13.86 3.50 -1.18
N TYR A 193 14.29 2.24 -1.28
CA TYR A 193 15.70 1.85 -1.14
C TYR A 193 16.38 1.38 -2.43
N SER A 194 15.64 1.31 -3.55
CA SER A 194 16.18 1.22 -4.92
C SER A 194 16.70 2.57 -5.42
#